data_AF-A0A9X0BA53-F1
#
_entry.id   AF-A0A9X0BA53-F1
#
_cell.length_a   1.000
_cell.length_b   1.000
_cell.length_c   1.000
_cell.angle_alpha   90.00
_cell.angle_beta   90.00
_cell.angle_gamma   90.00
#
_symmetry.space_group_name_H-M   'P 1'
#
loop_
_entity.id
_entity.type
_entity.pdbx_description
1 polymer ?
#
loop_
_entity_poly.entity_id
_entity_poly.type
_entity_poly.pdbx_seq_one_letter_code
_entity_poly.pdbx_strand_id
1 'polypeptide(L)' 'MVRITALFTLAFAALALATTNTQCQNKFDTCRSSGDPNEAQCAAEHAACCSDAFDTCRSSGDPNEAQCAADNAACKGQK' A
#
# COMPACT_ATOMS: atom_id res chain seq x y z
N MET A 1 16.13 25.54 -19.20
CA MET A 1 15.01 24.68 -19.63
C MET A 1 14.91 23.51 -18.65
N VAL A 2 14.05 23.60 -17.64
CA VAL A 2 13.87 22.55 -16.63
C VAL A 2 13.03 21.45 -17.27
N ARG A 3 13.56 20.23 -17.31
CA ARG A 3 12.86 19.05 -17.83
C ARG A 3 11.76 18.65 -16.82
N ILE A 4 10.57 19.25 -16.96
CA ILE A 4 9.37 19.02 -16.12
C ILE A 4 8.69 17.66 -16.44
N THR A 5 9.24 16.89 -17.39
CA THR A 5 8.59 15.66 -17.89
C THR A 5 8.67 14.47 -16.94
N ALA A 6 9.55 14.47 -15.94
CA ALA A 6 9.71 13.33 -15.01
C ALA A 6 8.82 13.40 -13.76
N LEU A 7 8.20 14.55 -13.47
CA LEU A 7 7.40 14.73 -12.23
C LEU A 7 5.96 14.20 -12.37
N PHE A 8 5.46 14.03 -13.59
CA PHE A 8 4.08 13.58 -13.82
C PHE A 8 3.91 12.06 -13.76
N THR A 9 4.94 11.27 -14.09
CA THR A 9 4.86 9.79 -14.06
C THR A 9 4.98 9.24 -12.64
N LEU A 10 5.77 9.87 -11.76
CA LEU A 10 5.90 9.48 -10.36
C LEU A 10 4.60 9.73 -9.55
N ALA A 11 3.85 10.78 -9.90
CA ALA A 11 2.61 11.11 -9.21
C ALA A 11 1.52 10.03 -9.39
N PHE A 12 1.42 9.41 -10.57
CA PHE A 12 0.42 8.38 -10.82
C PHE A 12 0.67 7.08 -10.04
N ALA A 13 1.93 6.66 -9.90
CA ALA A 13 2.29 5.48 -9.12
C ALA A 13 2.05 5.71 -7.61
N ALA A 14 2.37 6.91 -7.10
CA ALA A 14 2.12 7.27 -5.71
C ALA A 14 0.62 7.32 -5.36
N LEU A 15 -0.23 7.82 -6.28
CA LEU A 15 -1.69 7.85 -6.09
C LEU A 15 -2.32 6.45 -6.10
N ALA A 16 -1.86 5.56 -6.98
CA ALA A 16 -2.33 4.19 -7.05
C ALA A 16 -2.03 3.44 -5.74
N LEU A 17 -0.81 3.56 -5.21
CA LEU A 17 -0.40 2.89 -3.98
C LEU A 17 -1.02 3.47 -2.70
N ALA A 18 -1.16 4.80 -2.60
CA ALA A 18 -1.84 5.42 -1.47
C ALA A 18 -3.33 4.98 -1.36
N THR A 19 -3.96 4.75 -2.51
CA THR A 19 -5.31 4.16 -2.58
C THR A 19 -5.30 2.71 -2.09
N THR A 20 -4.29 1.92 -2.45
CA THR A 20 -4.16 0.53 -1.99
C THR A 20 -3.99 0.43 -0.48
N ASN A 21 -3.12 1.26 0.12
CA ASN A 21 -2.92 1.28 1.58
C ASN A 21 -4.21 1.64 2.33
N THR A 22 -4.94 2.64 1.84
CA THR A 22 -6.24 3.03 2.42
C THR A 22 -7.25 1.89 2.34
N GLN A 23 -7.26 1.12 1.24
CA GLN A 23 -8.11 -0.06 1.12
C GLN A 23 -7.70 -1.20 2.05
N CYS A 24 -6.40 -1.42 2.25
CA CYS A 24 -5.90 -2.40 3.22
C CYS A 24 -6.38 -2.04 4.64
N GLN A 25 -6.32 -0.76 5.02
CA GLN A 25 -6.85 -0.28 6.29
C GLN A 25 -8.36 -0.44 6.41
N ASN A 26 -9.13 -0.07 5.38
CA ASN A 26 -10.57 -0.26 5.41
C ASN A 26 -10.97 -1.74 5.59
N LYS A 27 -10.23 -2.68 4.99
CA LYS A 27 -10.43 -4.12 5.20
C LYS A 27 -10.11 -4.53 6.63
N PHE A 28 -9.03 -4.03 7.20
CA PHE A 28 -8.68 -4.25 8.60
C PHE A 28 -9.77 -3.75 9.55
N ASP A 29 -10.23 -2.51 9.37
CA ASP A 29 -11.28 -1.89 10.17
C ASP A 29 -12.62 -2.63 10.04
N THR A 30 -12.96 -3.07 8.82
CA THR A 30 -14.15 -3.88 8.57
C THR A 30 -14.07 -5.22 9.29
N CYS A 31 -12.91 -5.88 9.24
CA CYS A 31 -12.69 -7.14 9.94
C CYS A 31 -12.89 -6.96 11.45
N ARG A 32 -12.25 -5.94 12.04
CA ARG A 32 -12.36 -5.60 13.47
C ARG A 32 -13.76 -5.17 13.91
N SER A 33 -14.55 -4.63 12.99
CA SER A 33 -15.94 -4.25 13.26
C SER A 33 -16.92 -5.44 13.15
N SER A 34 -16.46 -6.63 12.76
CA SER A 34 -17.29 -7.83 12.83
C SER A 34 -17.60 -8.19 14.29
N GLY A 35 -18.71 -8.88 14.56
CA GLY A 35 -19.20 -9.06 15.93
C GLY A 35 -18.26 -9.80 16.87
N ASP A 36 -17.42 -10.69 16.34
CA ASP A 36 -16.36 -11.41 17.08
C ASP A 36 -15.19 -11.72 16.14
N PRO A 37 -14.37 -10.72 15.78
CA PRO A 37 -13.30 -10.90 14.82
C PRO A 37 -12.15 -11.68 15.42
N ASN A 38 -11.55 -12.57 14.63
CA ASN A 38 -10.22 -13.03 14.93
C ASN A 38 -9.21 -11.91 14.61
N GLU A 39 -8.80 -11.17 15.63
CA GLU A 39 -7.86 -10.06 15.51
C GLU A 39 -6.52 -10.45 14.87
N ALA A 40 -6.04 -11.66 15.15
CA ALA A 40 -4.82 -12.17 14.53
C ALA A 40 -5.02 -12.39 13.03
N GLN A 41 -6.22 -12.83 12.63
CA GLN A 41 -6.58 -12.96 11.22
C GLN A 41 -6.73 -11.61 10.54
N CYS A 42 -7.41 -10.64 11.18
CA CYS A 42 -7.52 -9.27 10.65
C CYS A 42 -6.13 -8.64 10.41
N ALA A 43 -5.22 -8.76 11.38
CA ALA A 43 -3.86 -8.26 11.25
C ALA A 43 -3.06 -9.01 10.17
N ALA A 44 -3.25 -10.32 10.02
CA ALA A 44 -2.60 -11.11 8.99
C ALA A 44 -3.09 -10.73 7.59
N GLU A 45 -4.40 -10.55 7.41
CA GLU A 45 -4.99 -10.10 6.15
C GLU A 45 -4.55 -8.68 5.78
N HIS A 46 -4.43 -7.79 6.77
CA HIS A 46 -3.87 -6.46 6.57
C HIS A 46 -2.42 -6.52 6.08
N ALA A 47 -1.57 -7.30 6.77
CA ALA A 47 -0.16 -7.45 6.41
C ALA A 47 0.04 -8.12 5.04
N ALA A 48 -0.83 -9.07 4.68
CA ALA A 48 -0.86 -9.68 3.36
C ALA A 48 -1.19 -8.65 2.28
N CYS A 49 -2.25 -7.84 2.49
CA CYS A 49 -2.64 -6.76 1.56
C CYS A 49 -1.49 -5.77 1.30
N CYS A 50 -0.78 -5.33 2.36
CA CYS A 50 0.39 -4.47 2.21
C CYS A 50 1.54 -5.12 1.45
N SER A 51 1.71 -6.44 1.59
CA SER A 51 2.77 -7.18 0.91
C SER A 51 2.44 -7.39 -0.58
N ASP A 52 1.17 -7.66 -0.91
CA ASP A 52 0.71 -7.74 -2.31
C ASP A 52 0.88 -6.40 -3.03
N ALA A 53 0.59 -5.28 -2.36
CA ALA A 53 0.81 -3.94 -2.90
C ALA A 53 2.30 -3.68 -3.17
N PHE A 54 3.18 -4.13 -2.28
CA PHE A 54 4.62 -4.05 -2.44
C PHE A 54 5.11 -4.89 -3.62
N ASP A 55 4.66 -6.14 -3.75
CA ASP A 55 5.03 -7.01 -4.86
C ASP A 55 4.54 -6.47 -6.20
N THR A 56 3.33 -5.90 -6.22
CA THR A 56 2.79 -5.21 -7.39
C THR A 56 3.65 -4.01 -7.79
N CYS A 57 4.08 -3.20 -6.80
CA CYS A 57 4.97 -2.07 -7.04
C CYS A 57 6.28 -2.53 -7.67
N ARG A 58 6.92 -3.55 -7.09
CA ARG A 58 8.18 -4.15 -7.57
C ARG A 58 8.08 -4.78 -8.96
N SER A 59 6.90 -5.29 -9.31
CA SER A 59 6.64 -5.89 -10.62
C SER A 59 6.34 -4.85 -11.70
N SER A 60 6.23 -3.56 -11.37
CA SER A 60 6.11 -2.51 -12.39
C SER A 60 7.45 -2.39 -13.15
N GLY A 61 7.42 -2.02 -14.43
CA GLY A 61 8.59 -2.18 -15.32
C GLY A 61 9.87 -1.44 -14.90
N ASP A 62 9.75 -0.34 -14.14
CA ASP A 62 10.87 0.41 -13.56
C ASP A 62 10.39 1.11 -12.28
N PRO A 63 10.17 0.37 -11.17
CA PRO A 63 9.66 0.95 -9.95
C PRO A 63 10.77 1.67 -9.20
N ASN A 64 10.40 2.75 -8.51
CA ASN A 64 11.24 3.24 -7.44
C ASN A 64 11.14 2.31 -6.23
N GLU A 65 12.13 1.43 -6.09
CA GLU A 65 12.19 0.45 -5.00
C GLU A 65 12.19 1.07 -3.59
N ALA A 66 12.83 2.23 -3.43
CA ALA A 66 12.80 2.95 -2.17
C ALA A 66 11.40 3.46 -1.84
N GLN A 67 10.64 3.88 -2.86
CA GLN A 67 9.25 4.27 -2.70
C GLN A 67 8.37 3.06 -2.37
N CYS A 68 8.50 1.94 -3.09
CA CYS A 68 7.77 0.71 -2.79
C CYS A 68 8.01 0.27 -1.33
N ALA A 69 9.25 0.30 -0.86
CA ALA A 69 9.60 -0.07 0.50
C ALA A 69 9.03 0.90 1.54
N ALA A 70 9.09 2.22 1.28
CA ALA A 70 8.50 3.24 2.14
C ALA A 70 6.98 3.06 2.25
N ASP A 71 6.31 2.75 1.14
CA ASP A 71 4.86 2.57 1.10
C ASP A 71 4.41 1.28 1.80
N ASN A 72 5.16 0.20 1.67
CA ASN A 72 4.93 -1.04 2.43
C ASN A 72 5.07 -0.81 3.94
N ALA A 73 6.11 -0.06 4.35
CA ALA A 73 6.32 0.31 5.74
C ALA A 73 5.21 1.23 6.26
N ALA A 74 4.77 2.19 5.45
CA ALA A 74 3.64 3.05 5.76
C ALA A 74 2.36 2.22 5.96
N CYS A 75 2.04 1.31 5.03
CA CYS A 75 0.88 0.42 5.11
C CYS A 75 0.90 -0.41 6.41
N LYS A 76 1.99 -1.13 6.68
CA LYS A 76 2.13 -1.96 7.90
C LYS A 76 2.18 -1.15 9.20
N GLY A 77 2.53 0.13 9.10
CA GLY A 77 2.56 1.07 10.21
C GLY A 77 1.21 1.72 10.52
N GLN A 78 0.24 1.65 9.62
CA GLN A 78 -1.12 2.11 9.88
C GLN A 78 -1.79 1.12 10.85
N LYS A 79 -2.16 1.62 12.04
CA LYS A 79 -2.81 0.87 13.12
C LYS A 79 -3.81 1.77 13.83
#